data_AF-A0AAD9JQ74-F1
#
_entry.id   AF-A0AAD9JQ74-F1
#
_cell.length_a   1.000
_cell.length_b   1.000
_cell.length_c   1.000
_cell.angle_alpha   90.00
_cell.angle_beta   90.00
_cell.angle_gamma   90.00
#
_symmetry.space_group_name_H-M   'P 1'
#
loop_
_entity.id
_entity.type
_entity.pdbx_description
1 polymer ?
#
loop_
_entity_poly.entity_id
_entity_poly.type
_entity_poly.pdbx_seq_one_letter_code
_entity_poly.pdbx_strand_id
1 'polypeptide(L)'
;MGEKSTVEEQENGLSGEDDEEDEEEEEEEEEEEEEEEEGENYQQREDDLAEEERKIQEEEDLIREEEQLKREEEQRWREMEEKRQQQEKDEMEFEEDEKRRRKEEAEVDVDVGAKSEDQSSPEEKDKGRTIDEKRQQLMKHMNGSIDGTTPTRPKNDSPDTPPSETKRRQKAMEWEQRLKRTPSQSEPNDRIKQIEEQRAAERKELQRAREARWKEREEKLRQEAETRKKREEDLTERRRKAAEARKTLRKQSDIAHNEQQPEGGENDDGSSDMEKGKRKGLGGLSPEKKKLLKQLIMQKAAEDLKKQQEVEAEAKRKLIQQRVPKLEIDGLDQGRLEKIVRDLYKKVVALEEEKYDWEVKLRKQDQEFFHLLFSFSVKPVLKKVSKTEQKMSKFDKEKLKRKMGGFREQLKVDWTVLSLLWTTRKR
;
A
#
# COMPACT_ATOMS: atom_id res chain seq x y z
N MET A 1 -105.36 33.61 69.37
CA MET A 1 -105.91 34.46 68.28
C MET A 1 -104.75 35.22 67.69
N GLY A 2 -104.37 35.15 66.42
CA GLY A 2 -104.78 34.34 65.27
C GLY A 2 -103.56 34.25 64.33
N GLU A 3 -103.47 33.14 63.58
CA GLU A 3 -103.38 33.12 62.10
C GLU A 3 -101.94 33.22 61.56
N LYS A 4 -101.32 32.10 61.19
CA LYS A 4 -101.36 31.40 59.89
C LYS A 4 -100.61 32.15 58.77
N SER A 5 -99.48 31.58 58.34
CA SER A 5 -99.22 31.31 56.91
C SER A 5 -98.12 30.24 56.77
N THR A 6 -98.41 29.28 55.91
CA THR A 6 -97.64 28.11 55.46
C THR A 6 -97.17 28.35 54.03
N VAL A 7 -95.89 28.08 53.72
CA VAL A 7 -95.32 27.74 52.40
C VAL A 7 -94.01 26.99 52.76
N GLU A 8 -93.88 25.66 52.70
CA GLU A 8 -93.82 24.73 51.54
C GLU A 8 -92.62 24.94 50.61
N GLU A 9 -91.57 24.13 50.88
CA GLU A 9 -90.70 23.35 49.97
C GLU A 9 -89.97 23.97 48.74
N GLN A 10 -88.83 23.32 48.39
CA GLN A 10 -87.84 23.56 47.31
C GLN A 10 -86.66 24.47 47.74
N GLU A 11 -85.38 24.14 47.58
CA GLU A 11 -84.69 23.10 46.82
C GLU A 11 -83.26 22.90 47.38
N ASN A 12 -82.68 21.73 47.10
CA ASN A 12 -81.30 21.33 47.35
C ASN A 12 -80.28 22.16 46.55
N GLY A 13 -79.04 22.19 47.08
CA GLY A 13 -77.81 22.25 46.29
C GLY A 13 -77.13 23.62 46.24
N LEU A 14 -75.82 23.60 46.02
CA LEU A 14 -74.86 24.71 45.92
C LEU A 14 -74.07 25.00 47.21
N SER A 15 -73.16 24.09 47.54
CA SER A 15 -71.97 24.39 48.35
C SER A 15 -70.84 23.40 48.02
N GLY A 16 -70.58 23.19 46.73
CA GLY A 16 -69.56 22.26 46.25
C GLY A 16 -69.04 22.61 44.86
N GLU A 17 -69.06 23.90 44.50
CA GLU A 17 -68.43 24.39 43.27
C GLU A 17 -67.14 25.17 43.57
N ASP A 18 -66.94 25.68 44.79
CA ASP A 18 -65.73 26.46 45.14
C ASP A 18 -64.54 25.58 45.61
N ASP A 19 -64.75 24.32 46.05
CA ASP A 19 -63.66 23.40 46.45
C ASP A 19 -63.18 22.51 45.28
N GLU A 20 -63.97 22.38 44.19
CA GLU A 20 -63.56 21.63 42.98
C GLU A 20 -62.74 22.50 42.02
N GLU A 21 -62.99 23.82 41.95
CA GLU A 21 -62.18 24.75 41.14
C GLU A 21 -60.74 24.92 41.69
N ASP A 22 -60.56 24.93 43.03
CA ASP A 22 -59.24 25.01 43.67
C ASP A 22 -58.44 23.69 43.54
N GLU A 23 -59.10 22.51 43.49
CA GLU A 23 -58.44 21.21 43.23
C GLU A 23 -58.12 21.04 41.72
N GLU A 24 -58.94 21.56 40.81
CA GLU A 24 -58.66 21.55 39.36
C GLU A 24 -57.51 22.52 38.99
N GLU A 25 -57.40 23.69 39.63
CA GLU A 25 -56.26 24.61 39.43
C GLU A 25 -54.94 24.05 39.99
N GLU A 26 -54.95 23.35 41.13
CA GLU A 26 -53.75 22.66 41.65
C GLU A 26 -53.35 21.45 40.77
N GLU A 27 -54.30 20.70 40.21
CA GLU A 27 -54.02 19.60 39.26
C GLU A 27 -53.49 20.15 37.91
N GLU A 28 -53.99 21.28 37.40
CA GLU A 28 -53.48 21.92 36.19
C GLU A 28 -52.06 22.51 36.40
N GLU A 29 -51.77 23.10 37.56
CA GLU A 29 -50.42 23.59 37.89
C GLU A 29 -49.41 22.42 38.07
N GLU A 30 -49.81 21.30 38.68
CA GLU A 30 -48.97 20.10 38.77
C GLU A 30 -48.72 19.44 37.39
N GLU A 31 -49.72 19.41 36.49
CA GLU A 31 -49.55 18.92 35.11
C GLU A 31 -48.64 19.83 34.27
N GLU A 32 -48.71 21.16 34.41
CA GLU A 32 -47.80 22.09 33.73
C GLU A 32 -46.35 21.97 34.24
N GLU A 33 -46.13 21.80 35.55
CA GLU A 33 -44.80 21.55 36.12
C GLU A 33 -44.20 20.21 35.65
N GLU A 34 -45.00 19.15 35.52
CA GLU A 34 -44.56 17.86 34.97
C GLU A 34 -44.22 17.94 33.47
N GLU A 35 -44.99 18.68 32.66
CA GLU A 35 -44.69 18.91 31.24
C GLU A 35 -43.42 19.76 31.03
N GLU A 36 -43.19 20.77 31.87
CA GLU A 36 -41.95 21.55 31.86
C GLU A 36 -40.74 20.70 32.26
N GLU A 37 -40.83 19.85 33.30
CA GLU A 37 -39.76 18.93 33.69
C GLU A 37 -39.45 17.88 32.60
N GLU A 38 -40.48 17.35 31.92
CA GLU A 38 -40.29 16.43 30.78
C GLU A 38 -39.66 17.11 29.57
N GLY A 39 -40.04 18.36 29.29
CA GLY A 39 -39.47 19.22 28.26
C GLY A 39 -38.00 19.56 28.50
N GLU A 40 -37.64 19.94 29.73
CA GLU A 40 -36.26 20.20 30.14
C GLU A 40 -35.38 18.94 30.05
N ASN A 41 -35.90 17.78 30.44
CA ASN A 41 -35.22 16.48 30.32
C ASN A 41 -34.99 16.08 28.85
N TYR A 42 -35.88 16.44 27.94
CA TYR A 42 -35.72 16.22 26.50
C TYR A 42 -34.65 17.14 25.90
N GLN A 43 -34.67 18.43 26.24
CA GLN A 43 -33.69 19.42 25.79
C GLN A 43 -32.27 19.04 26.25
N GLN A 44 -32.13 18.62 27.52
CA GLN A 44 -30.88 18.14 28.09
C GLN A 44 -30.32 16.94 27.30
N ARG A 45 -31.18 16.00 26.89
CA ARG A 45 -30.79 14.82 26.08
C ARG A 45 -30.39 15.20 24.65
N GLU A 46 -31.01 16.21 24.05
CA GLU A 46 -30.59 16.72 22.73
C GLU A 46 -29.19 17.34 22.81
N ASP A 47 -28.93 18.14 23.84
CA ASP A 47 -27.65 18.82 24.06
C ASP A 47 -26.50 17.82 24.35
N ASP A 48 -26.76 16.81 25.19
CA ASP A 48 -25.81 15.73 25.47
C ASP A 48 -25.46 14.93 24.20
N LEU A 49 -26.47 14.65 23.35
CA LEU A 49 -26.25 13.97 22.06
C LEU A 49 -25.48 14.84 21.07
N ALA A 50 -25.75 16.15 21.03
CA ALA A 50 -25.02 17.09 20.20
C ALA A 50 -23.56 17.27 20.67
N GLU A 51 -23.29 17.21 21.97
CA GLU A 51 -21.93 17.17 22.51
C GLU A 51 -21.20 15.88 22.13
N GLU A 52 -21.87 14.72 22.22
CA GLU A 52 -21.28 13.45 21.83
C GLU A 52 -21.03 13.35 20.32
N GLU A 53 -21.92 13.88 19.47
CA GLU A 53 -21.71 13.99 18.02
C GLU A 53 -20.52 14.91 17.69
N ARG A 54 -20.33 16.02 18.43
CA ARG A 54 -19.14 16.88 18.29
C ARG A 54 -17.85 16.16 18.65
N LYS A 55 -17.83 15.42 19.77
CA LYS A 55 -16.67 14.61 20.18
C LYS A 55 -16.31 13.55 19.14
N ILE A 56 -17.31 12.89 18.56
CA ILE A 56 -17.10 11.92 17.46
C ILE A 56 -16.50 12.62 16.24
N GLN A 57 -17.00 13.80 15.87
CA GLN A 57 -16.50 14.56 14.72
C GLN A 57 -15.04 15.01 14.92
N GLU A 58 -14.70 15.55 16.09
CA GLU A 58 -13.32 15.94 16.44
C GLU A 58 -12.36 14.74 16.37
N GLU A 59 -12.78 13.58 16.87
CA GLU A 59 -12.00 12.36 16.84
C GLU A 59 -11.82 11.80 15.40
N GLU A 60 -12.83 11.91 14.54
CA GLU A 60 -12.71 11.60 13.11
C GLU A 60 -11.74 12.55 12.38
N ASP A 61 -11.76 13.83 12.73
CA ASP A 61 -10.87 14.83 12.13
C ASP A 61 -9.41 14.58 12.53
N LEU A 62 -9.15 14.22 13.80
CA LEU A 62 -7.83 13.80 14.29
C LEU A 62 -7.31 12.55 13.54
N ILE A 63 -8.16 11.53 13.33
CA ILE A 63 -7.77 10.34 12.57
C ILE A 63 -7.41 10.70 11.13
N ARG A 64 -8.14 11.62 10.50
CA ARG A 64 -7.83 12.09 9.14
C ARG A 64 -6.51 12.84 9.08
N GLU A 65 -6.20 13.67 10.09
CA GLU A 65 -4.92 14.38 10.20
C GLU A 65 -3.75 13.40 10.41
N GLU A 66 -3.88 12.42 11.29
CA GLU A 66 -2.89 11.35 11.48
C GLU A 66 -2.61 10.59 10.17
N GLU A 67 -3.64 10.30 9.37
CA GLU A 67 -3.45 9.67 8.08
C GLU A 67 -2.79 10.58 7.03
N GLN A 68 -3.05 11.88 7.07
CA GLN A 68 -2.37 12.84 6.20
C GLN A 68 -0.89 12.91 6.54
N LEU A 69 -0.54 13.06 7.82
CA LEU A 69 0.84 13.04 8.30
C LEU A 69 1.55 11.75 7.89
N LYS A 70 0.89 10.60 8.02
CA LYS A 70 1.46 9.32 7.57
C LYS A 70 1.73 9.29 6.06
N ARG A 71 0.81 9.81 5.25
CA ARG A 71 1.00 9.91 3.79
C ARG A 71 2.17 10.85 3.45
N GLU A 72 2.31 11.96 4.15
CA GLU A 72 3.45 12.89 3.99
C GLU A 72 4.77 12.26 4.41
N GLU A 73 4.80 11.52 5.53
CA GLU A 73 5.98 10.79 5.97
C GLU A 73 6.38 9.69 4.98
N GLU A 74 5.42 8.94 4.43
CA GLU A 74 5.67 7.96 3.38
C GLU A 74 6.22 8.62 2.11
N GLN A 75 5.72 9.81 1.73
CA GLN A 75 6.24 10.58 0.60
C GLN A 75 7.68 11.02 0.86
N ARG A 76 7.96 11.63 2.03
CA ARG A 76 9.32 12.03 2.43
C ARG A 76 10.27 10.83 2.43
N TRP A 77 9.82 9.67 2.91
CA TRP A 77 10.62 8.45 2.87
C TRP A 77 10.91 8.00 1.44
N ARG A 78 9.92 8.02 0.53
CA ARG A 78 10.13 7.71 -0.90
C ARG A 78 11.10 8.69 -1.56
N GLU A 79 10.99 9.98 -1.29
CA GLU A 79 11.92 10.99 -1.80
C GLU A 79 13.35 10.79 -1.28
N MET A 80 13.49 10.44 0.01
CA MET A 80 14.81 10.11 0.58
C MET A 80 15.39 8.84 -0.04
N GLU A 81 14.57 7.81 -0.26
CA GLU A 81 14.99 6.56 -0.90
C GLU A 81 15.38 6.76 -2.37
N GLU A 82 14.61 7.57 -3.10
CA GLU A 82 14.91 7.95 -4.48
C GLU A 82 16.22 8.75 -4.56
N LYS A 83 16.45 9.68 -3.64
CA LYS A 83 17.74 10.39 -3.52
C LYS A 83 18.88 9.43 -3.23
N ARG A 84 18.68 8.43 -2.36
CA ARG A 84 19.71 7.41 -2.07
C ARG A 84 20.01 6.56 -3.31
N GLN A 85 18.98 6.10 -4.02
CA GLN A 85 19.15 5.33 -5.26
C GLN A 85 19.81 6.16 -6.36
N GLN A 86 19.50 7.44 -6.46
CA GLN A 86 20.15 8.35 -7.40
C GLN A 86 21.62 8.54 -7.02
N GLN A 87 21.95 8.72 -5.74
CA GLN A 87 23.33 8.77 -5.27
C GLN A 87 24.09 7.48 -5.57
N GLU A 88 23.50 6.30 -5.30
CA GLU A 88 24.09 5.01 -5.61
C GLU A 88 24.32 4.85 -7.13
N LYS A 89 23.38 5.34 -7.95
CA LYS A 89 23.49 5.32 -9.40
C LYS A 89 24.60 6.26 -9.89
N ASP A 90 24.68 7.47 -9.36
CA ASP A 90 25.72 8.45 -9.68
C ASP A 90 27.10 7.92 -9.24
N GLU A 91 27.19 7.24 -8.10
CA GLU A 91 28.42 6.57 -7.64
C GLU A 91 28.82 5.40 -8.55
N MET A 92 27.86 4.57 -8.99
CA MET A 92 28.14 3.50 -9.96
C MET A 92 28.58 4.05 -11.31
N GLU A 93 27.94 5.11 -11.80
CA GLU A 93 28.31 5.80 -13.04
C GLU A 93 29.72 6.39 -12.93
N PHE A 94 30.05 7.02 -11.79
CA PHE A 94 31.39 7.52 -11.51
C PHE A 94 32.44 6.41 -11.48
N GLU A 95 32.15 5.26 -10.86
CA GLU A 95 33.06 4.11 -10.87
C GLU A 95 33.24 3.50 -12.27
N GLU A 96 32.17 3.44 -13.07
CA GLU A 96 32.25 2.95 -14.45
C GLU A 96 33.07 3.89 -15.34
N ASP A 97 32.89 5.20 -15.20
CA ASP A 97 33.71 6.21 -15.87
C ASP A 97 35.17 6.15 -15.41
N GLU A 98 35.44 5.93 -14.12
CA GLU A 98 36.80 5.74 -13.61
C GLU A 98 37.44 4.48 -14.20
N LYS A 99 36.71 3.36 -14.26
CA LYS A 99 37.16 2.12 -14.90
C LYS A 99 37.40 2.32 -16.39
N ARG A 100 36.57 3.10 -17.07
CA ARG A 100 36.73 3.45 -18.48
C ARG A 100 37.98 4.28 -18.71
N ARG A 101 38.21 5.31 -17.89
CA ARG A 101 39.44 6.13 -17.94
C ARG A 101 40.69 5.31 -17.65
N ARG A 102 40.67 4.43 -16.64
CA ARG A 102 41.79 3.51 -16.37
C ARG A 102 42.05 2.55 -17.52
N LYS A 103 40.99 2.10 -18.20
CA LYS A 103 41.10 1.25 -19.39
C LYS A 103 41.68 2.03 -20.57
N GLU A 104 41.22 3.25 -20.82
CA GLU A 104 41.75 4.13 -21.87
C GLU A 104 43.22 4.50 -21.60
N GLU A 105 43.59 4.80 -20.34
CA GLU A 105 45.00 5.00 -19.93
C GLU A 105 45.83 3.74 -20.16
N ALA A 106 45.32 2.56 -19.79
CA ALA A 106 46.01 1.29 -20.03
C ALA A 106 46.10 0.91 -21.53
N GLU A 107 45.13 1.30 -22.35
CA GLU A 107 45.11 1.04 -23.79
C GLU A 107 46.07 1.99 -24.55
N VAL A 108 46.24 3.23 -24.06
CA VAL A 108 47.26 4.17 -24.53
C VAL A 108 48.68 3.68 -24.20
N ASP A 109 48.90 3.02 -23.06
CA ASP A 109 50.19 2.41 -22.71
C ASP A 109 50.54 1.15 -23.54
N VAL A 110 49.56 0.51 -24.19
CA VAL A 110 49.79 -0.66 -25.06
C VAL A 110 50.19 -0.26 -26.49
N ASP A 111 49.78 0.92 -26.98
CA ASP A 111 50.14 1.40 -28.33
C ASP A 111 51.55 2.02 -28.42
N VAL A 112 52.21 2.29 -27.29
CA VAL A 112 53.64 2.70 -27.28
C VAL A 112 54.60 1.50 -27.43
N GLY A 113 54.10 0.26 -27.36
CA GLY A 113 54.91 -0.96 -27.41
C GLY A 113 55.01 -1.65 -28.77
N ALA A 114 54.28 -1.21 -29.80
CA ALA A 114 54.12 -1.98 -31.04
C ALA A 114 54.19 -1.15 -32.33
N LYS A 115 55.23 -0.31 -32.47
CA LYS A 115 55.66 0.23 -33.78
C LYS A 115 57.06 0.83 -33.68
N SER A 116 58.07 0.10 -34.15
CA SER A 116 59.21 0.66 -34.92
C SER A 116 60.31 -0.38 -35.17
N GLU A 117 60.24 -1.07 -36.30
CA GLU A 117 61.43 -1.27 -37.12
C GLU A 117 61.26 -0.40 -38.37
N ASP A 118 62.26 0.45 -38.57
CA ASP A 118 62.67 1.13 -39.81
C ASP A 118 61.73 2.21 -40.40
N GLN A 119 62.10 3.49 -40.24
CA GLN A 119 62.72 4.32 -41.29
C GLN A 119 62.62 5.84 -40.98
N SER A 120 63.78 6.49 -41.01
CA SER A 120 64.06 7.90 -41.36
C SER A 120 63.44 9.07 -40.58
N SER A 121 64.34 9.92 -40.07
CA SER A 121 64.21 11.37 -39.75
C SER A 121 63.48 12.15 -40.88
N PRO A 122 62.77 13.30 -40.63
CA PRO A 122 63.31 14.51 -39.96
C PRO A 122 62.38 15.33 -39.02
N GLU A 123 63.00 16.15 -38.15
CA GLU A 123 62.65 17.52 -37.65
C GLU A 123 61.15 17.97 -37.59
N GLU A 124 60.56 18.62 -36.57
CA GLU A 124 61.03 19.58 -35.55
C GLU A 124 59.84 19.94 -34.58
N LYS A 125 60.11 20.00 -33.27
CA LYS A 125 59.50 20.80 -32.15
C LYS A 125 57.97 20.96 -31.98
N ASP A 126 57.42 20.51 -30.83
CA ASP A 126 56.75 21.41 -29.84
C ASP A 126 56.55 20.73 -28.45
N LYS A 127 56.32 21.57 -27.44
CA LYS A 127 56.71 21.45 -26.02
C LYS A 127 55.87 20.51 -25.13
N GLY A 128 56.58 19.78 -24.27
CA GLY A 128 56.06 19.23 -23.01
C GLY A 128 57.17 18.60 -22.18
N ARG A 129 57.58 19.24 -21.07
CA ARG A 129 58.61 18.68 -20.17
C ARG A 129 58.11 17.36 -19.60
N THR A 130 58.83 16.27 -19.87
CA THR A 130 58.48 14.92 -19.41
C THR A 130 58.76 14.77 -17.91
N ILE A 131 58.02 13.87 -17.28
CA ILE A 131 58.07 13.57 -15.83
C ILE A 131 59.50 13.16 -15.39
N ASP A 132 60.30 12.62 -16.30
CA ASP A 132 61.69 12.23 -16.04
C ASP A 132 62.65 13.41 -15.83
N GLU A 133 62.43 14.56 -16.46
CA GLU A 133 63.25 15.75 -16.20
C GLU A 133 63.00 16.32 -14.80
N LYS A 134 61.74 16.26 -14.33
CA LYS A 134 61.39 16.62 -12.95
C LYS A 134 62.04 15.65 -11.95
N ARG A 135 62.11 14.37 -12.29
CA ARG A 135 62.73 13.32 -11.45
C ARG A 135 64.25 13.46 -11.39
N GLN A 136 64.89 13.84 -12.49
CA GLN A 136 66.34 14.11 -12.53
C GLN A 136 66.73 15.42 -11.82
N GLN A 137 65.88 16.46 -11.84
CA GLN A 137 66.09 17.67 -11.03
C GLN A 137 65.95 17.40 -9.52
N LEU A 138 64.99 16.55 -9.12
CA LEU A 138 64.80 16.19 -7.71
C LEU A 138 66.02 15.42 -7.16
N MET A 139 66.62 14.54 -7.97
CA MET A 139 67.82 13.79 -7.59
C MET A 139 69.09 14.65 -7.54
N LYS A 140 69.18 15.72 -8.36
CA LYS A 140 70.29 16.69 -8.27
C LYS A 140 70.24 17.56 -7.02
N HIS A 141 69.05 17.82 -6.46
CA HIS A 141 68.90 18.60 -5.23
C HIS A 141 69.18 17.82 -3.94
N MET A 142 69.23 16.48 -3.98
CA MET A 142 69.48 15.65 -2.79
C MET A 142 70.96 15.31 -2.53
N ASN A 143 71.87 15.61 -3.46
CA ASN A 143 73.28 15.18 -3.38
C ASN A 143 74.32 16.31 -3.26
N GLY A 144 73.93 17.49 -2.76
CA GLY A 144 74.85 18.57 -2.44
C GLY A 144 75.03 18.76 -0.93
N SER A 145 76.29 18.70 -0.46
CA SER A 145 76.82 19.12 0.86
C SER A 145 77.03 17.97 1.89
N ILE A 146 78.23 17.35 1.99
CA ILE A 146 79.41 17.75 2.84
C ILE A 146 79.13 17.39 4.33
N ASP A 147 79.91 16.64 5.11
CA ASP A 147 81.34 16.22 5.10
C ASP A 147 81.57 15.02 6.04
N GLY A 148 82.68 14.29 5.88
CA GLY A 148 83.17 13.40 6.96
C GLY A 148 84.21 12.33 6.60
N THR A 149 85.41 12.74 6.17
CA THR A 149 86.73 12.15 6.52
C THR A 149 86.99 10.64 6.32
N THR A 150 87.79 10.33 5.30
CA THR A 150 88.67 9.14 5.10
C THR A 150 89.80 9.08 6.16
N PRO A 151 90.51 7.93 6.49
CA PRO A 151 91.21 7.09 5.50
C PRO A 151 91.56 5.59 5.82
N THR A 152 91.85 4.87 4.72
CA THR A 152 92.80 3.75 4.47
C THR A 152 92.79 2.40 5.24
N ARG A 153 92.78 1.28 4.46
CA ARG A 153 93.47 0.00 4.76
C ARG A 153 93.81 -0.74 3.43
N PRO A 154 94.94 -1.48 3.31
CA PRO A 154 95.71 -1.62 2.07
C PRO A 154 95.39 -2.85 1.21
N LYS A 155 96.10 -2.89 0.06
CA LYS A 155 96.10 -3.90 -1.02
C LYS A 155 96.58 -5.30 -0.60
N ASN A 156 96.03 -6.29 -1.33
CA ASN A 156 96.49 -7.65 -1.65
C ASN A 156 96.58 -8.72 -0.55
N ASP A 157 95.86 -9.84 -0.73
CA ASP A 157 96.43 -11.13 -1.16
C ASP A 157 95.33 -12.15 -1.57
N SER A 158 95.72 -13.05 -2.50
CA SER A 158 95.11 -14.22 -3.16
C SER A 158 93.80 -14.88 -2.68
N PRO A 159 93.08 -15.56 -3.61
CA PRO A 159 91.93 -16.41 -3.30
C PRO A 159 92.35 -17.81 -2.79
N ASP A 160 91.37 -18.49 -2.20
CA ASP A 160 91.29 -19.93 -1.89
C ASP A 160 91.77 -20.44 -0.51
N THR A 161 90.79 -20.64 0.38
CA THR A 161 90.62 -21.95 1.05
C THR A 161 89.18 -22.10 1.56
N PRO A 162 88.43 -23.15 1.15
CA PRO A 162 87.10 -23.39 1.68
C PRO A 162 87.16 -23.75 3.18
N PRO A 163 86.22 -23.28 4.02
CA PRO A 163 86.23 -23.59 5.45
C PRO A 163 86.12 -25.10 5.65
N SER A 164 86.96 -25.65 6.54
CA SER A 164 87.05 -27.09 6.80
C SER A 164 85.68 -27.71 7.09
N GLU A 165 85.51 -28.95 6.63
CA GLU A 165 84.26 -29.71 6.69
C GLU A 165 83.65 -29.76 8.11
N THR A 166 84.51 -29.75 9.13
CA THR A 166 84.14 -29.64 10.56
C THR A 166 83.44 -28.34 10.91
N LYS A 167 83.92 -27.19 10.42
CA LYS A 167 83.26 -25.89 10.65
C LYS A 167 81.94 -25.79 9.89
N ARG A 168 81.85 -26.38 8.68
CA ARG A 168 80.61 -26.47 7.91
C ARG A 168 79.57 -27.34 8.63
N ARG A 169 79.98 -28.49 9.16
CA ARG A 169 79.13 -29.38 9.96
C ARG A 169 78.67 -28.75 11.28
N GLN A 170 79.54 -28.02 11.97
CA GLN A 170 79.16 -27.31 13.19
C GLN A 170 78.14 -26.20 12.90
N LYS A 171 78.36 -25.40 11.85
CA LYS A 171 77.39 -24.39 11.41
C LYS A 171 76.06 -25.03 10.94
N ALA A 172 76.11 -26.17 10.28
CA ALA A 172 74.93 -26.92 9.87
C ALA A 172 74.15 -27.44 11.08
N MET A 173 74.81 -28.01 12.09
CA MET A 173 74.17 -28.46 13.32
C MET A 173 73.61 -27.30 14.15
N GLU A 174 74.31 -26.16 14.20
CA GLU A 174 73.81 -24.95 14.88
C GLU A 174 72.58 -24.38 14.16
N TRP A 175 72.58 -24.38 12.83
CA TRP A 175 71.42 -23.99 12.02
C TRP A 175 70.25 -24.96 12.22
N GLU A 176 70.51 -26.26 12.30
CA GLU A 176 69.50 -27.29 12.53
C GLU A 176 68.91 -27.24 13.96
N GLN A 177 69.74 -26.94 14.98
CA GLN A 177 69.29 -26.68 16.34
C GLN A 177 68.48 -25.38 16.45
N ARG A 178 68.80 -24.38 15.63
CA ARG A 178 68.03 -23.12 15.53
C ARG A 178 66.67 -23.34 14.90
N LEU A 179 66.56 -24.19 13.87
CA LEU A 179 65.28 -24.63 13.29
C LEU A 179 64.42 -25.45 14.27
N LYS A 180 65.03 -26.24 15.15
CA LYS A 180 64.31 -26.98 16.21
C LYS A 180 63.82 -26.08 17.37
N ARG A 181 64.34 -24.84 17.47
CA ARG A 181 64.01 -23.85 18.50
C ARG A 181 63.09 -22.72 18.02
N THR A 182 62.80 -22.62 16.72
CA THR A 182 61.83 -21.64 16.23
C THR A 182 60.44 -22.01 16.76
N PRO A 183 59.74 -21.10 17.47
CA PRO A 183 58.37 -21.37 17.91
C PRO A 183 57.54 -21.72 16.67
N SER A 184 56.78 -22.81 16.76
CA SER A 184 55.95 -23.30 15.68
C SER A 184 55.11 -22.16 15.11
N GLN A 185 55.15 -21.94 13.79
CA GLN A 185 54.31 -20.94 13.11
C GLN A 185 52.80 -21.19 13.29
N SER A 186 52.40 -22.24 14.02
CA SER A 186 51.03 -22.49 14.44
C SER A 186 50.56 -21.59 15.59
N GLU A 187 51.40 -21.20 16.55
CA GLU A 187 50.94 -20.46 17.75
C GLU A 187 50.39 -19.04 17.44
N PRO A 188 51.01 -18.23 16.55
CA PRO A 188 50.44 -16.96 16.13
C PRO A 188 49.16 -17.14 15.31
N ASN A 189 49.09 -18.20 14.51
CA ASN A 189 47.92 -18.54 13.69
C ASN A 189 46.72 -18.99 14.55
N ASP A 190 46.96 -19.69 15.65
CA ASP A 190 45.88 -20.12 16.56
C ASP A 190 45.31 -18.94 17.37
N ARG A 191 46.15 -17.96 17.73
CA ARG A 191 45.69 -16.70 18.34
C ARG A 191 44.90 -15.83 17.36
N ILE A 192 45.34 -15.76 16.09
CA ILE A 192 44.60 -15.05 15.03
C ILE A 192 43.23 -15.71 14.82
N LYS A 193 43.17 -17.04 14.75
CA LYS A 193 41.90 -17.77 14.65
C LYS A 193 40.98 -17.50 15.84
N GLN A 194 41.51 -17.48 17.07
CA GLN A 194 40.71 -17.15 18.26
C GLN A 194 40.16 -15.72 18.22
N ILE A 195 40.95 -14.75 17.75
CA ILE A 195 40.50 -13.36 17.58
C ILE A 195 39.45 -13.24 16.47
N GLU A 196 39.63 -13.94 15.35
CA GLU A 196 38.66 -13.98 14.26
C GLU A 196 37.36 -14.67 14.69
N GLU A 197 37.44 -15.73 15.48
CA GLU A 197 36.29 -16.43 16.06
C GLU A 197 35.54 -15.56 17.07
N GLN A 198 36.26 -14.81 17.93
CA GLN A 198 35.66 -13.81 18.83
C GLN A 198 34.96 -12.71 18.04
N ARG A 199 35.60 -12.13 17.02
CA ARG A 199 34.99 -11.12 16.15
C ARG A 199 33.81 -11.67 15.36
N ALA A 200 33.85 -12.95 14.96
CA ALA A 200 32.73 -13.61 14.30
C ALA A 200 31.57 -13.84 15.28
N ALA A 201 31.85 -14.16 16.55
CA ALA A 201 30.85 -14.25 17.60
C ALA A 201 30.21 -12.87 17.88
N GLU A 202 31.01 -11.81 17.99
CA GLU A 202 30.53 -10.42 18.16
C GLU A 202 29.67 -9.97 16.97
N ARG A 203 30.04 -10.30 15.73
CA ARG A 203 29.21 -10.00 14.54
C ARG A 203 27.87 -10.73 14.59
N LYS A 204 27.86 -12.00 15.01
CA LYS A 204 26.63 -12.78 15.18
C LYS A 204 25.76 -12.23 16.30
N GLU A 205 26.35 -11.80 17.40
CA GLU A 205 25.64 -11.16 18.51
C GLU A 205 25.05 -9.81 18.09
N LEU A 206 25.83 -8.97 17.39
CA LEU A 206 25.35 -7.72 16.83
C LEU A 206 24.21 -7.94 15.83
N GLN A 207 24.30 -8.98 15.00
CA GLN A 207 23.24 -9.35 14.07
C GLN A 207 21.97 -9.77 14.83
N ARG A 208 22.09 -10.63 15.86
CA ARG A 208 20.97 -11.01 16.73
C ARG A 208 20.36 -9.81 17.45
N ALA A 209 21.18 -8.86 17.91
CA ALA A 209 20.71 -7.63 18.56
C ALA A 209 19.97 -6.71 17.57
N ARG A 210 20.44 -6.61 16.32
CA ARG A 210 19.73 -5.89 15.25
C ARG A 210 18.40 -6.55 14.90
N GLU A 211 18.37 -7.87 14.79
CA GLU A 211 17.15 -8.64 14.55
C GLU A 211 16.17 -8.56 15.73
N ALA A 212 16.65 -8.55 16.98
CA ALA A 212 15.83 -8.36 18.17
C ALA A 212 15.20 -6.96 18.20
N ARG A 213 15.98 -5.90 17.94
CA ARG A 213 15.47 -4.52 17.83
C ARG A 213 14.48 -4.35 16.68
N TRP A 214 14.70 -5.04 15.57
CA TRP A 214 13.76 -5.06 14.45
C TRP A 214 12.42 -5.69 14.87
N LYS A 215 12.47 -6.87 15.53
CA LYS A 215 11.27 -7.55 16.04
C LYS A 215 10.53 -6.74 17.09
N GLU A 216 11.23 -6.10 18.02
CA GLU A 216 10.65 -5.21 19.02
C GLU A 216 9.93 -4.03 18.37
N ARG A 217 10.53 -3.43 17.34
CA ARG A 217 9.91 -2.34 16.57
C ARG A 217 8.68 -2.81 15.79
N GLU A 218 8.73 -3.99 15.16
CA GLU A 218 7.58 -4.57 14.47
C GLU A 218 6.44 -4.91 15.43
N GLU A 219 6.76 -5.45 16.60
CA GLU A 219 5.78 -5.75 17.65
C GLU A 219 5.13 -4.47 18.17
N LYS A 220 5.91 -3.41 18.38
CA LYS A 220 5.39 -2.09 18.77
C LYS A 220 4.44 -1.52 17.70
N LEU A 221 4.83 -1.55 16.43
CA LEU A 221 3.97 -1.12 15.31
C LEU A 221 2.68 -1.95 15.23
N ARG A 222 2.75 -3.26 15.51
CA ARG A 222 1.60 -4.14 15.55
C ARG A 222 0.66 -3.79 16.71
N GLN A 223 1.20 -3.50 17.89
CA GLN A 223 0.42 -3.06 19.05
C GLN A 223 -0.25 -1.71 18.78
N GLU A 224 0.48 -0.74 18.23
CA GLU A 224 -0.06 0.58 17.83
C GLU A 224 -1.16 0.45 16.76
N ALA A 225 -1.00 -0.45 15.79
CA ALA A 225 -2.03 -0.74 14.79
C ALA A 225 -3.28 -1.40 15.42
N GLU A 226 -3.10 -2.29 16.39
CA GLU A 226 -4.21 -2.92 17.11
C GLU A 226 -4.96 -1.92 17.98
N THR A 227 -4.26 -1.02 18.68
CA THR A 227 -4.89 0.06 19.46
C THR A 227 -5.63 1.04 18.56
N ARG A 228 -5.05 1.39 17.40
CA ARG A 228 -5.71 2.25 16.39
C ARG A 228 -6.98 1.59 15.86
N LYS A 229 -6.93 0.30 15.56
CA LYS A 229 -8.10 -0.45 15.10
C LYS A 229 -9.21 -0.51 16.16
N LYS A 230 -8.86 -0.75 17.43
CA LYS A 230 -9.83 -0.72 18.53
C LYS A 230 -10.48 0.65 18.70
N ARG A 231 -9.69 1.73 18.59
CA ARG A 231 -10.18 3.11 18.63
C ARG A 231 -11.16 3.42 17.48
N GLU A 232 -10.84 2.97 16.27
CA GLU A 232 -11.72 3.12 15.10
C GLU A 232 -13.02 2.32 15.24
N GLU A 233 -12.93 1.08 15.75
CA GLU A 233 -14.11 0.26 16.05
C GLU A 233 -15.01 0.92 17.12
N ASP A 234 -14.43 1.42 18.21
CA ASP A 234 -15.17 2.14 19.26
C ASP A 234 -15.86 3.41 18.72
N LEU A 235 -15.16 4.20 17.90
CA LEU A 235 -15.73 5.38 17.24
C LEU A 235 -16.92 5.01 16.35
N THR A 236 -16.84 3.90 15.61
CA THR A 236 -17.96 3.44 14.76
C THR A 236 -19.16 2.98 15.61
N GLU A 237 -18.91 2.40 16.78
CA GLU A 237 -19.98 2.00 17.69
C GLU A 237 -20.64 3.21 18.37
N ARG A 238 -19.86 4.19 18.83
CA ARG A 238 -20.34 5.47 19.36
C ARG A 238 -21.21 6.20 18.34
N ARG A 239 -20.77 6.25 17.08
CA ARG A 239 -21.57 6.78 15.96
C ARG A 239 -22.89 6.04 15.75
N ARG A 240 -22.90 4.70 15.85
CA ARG A 240 -24.14 3.91 15.73
C ARG A 240 -25.10 4.24 16.87
N LYS A 241 -24.59 4.33 18.11
CA LYS A 241 -25.38 4.66 19.30
C LYS A 241 -25.96 6.07 19.21
N ALA A 242 -25.15 7.07 18.87
CA ALA A 242 -25.61 8.46 18.67
C ALA A 242 -26.69 8.54 17.58
N ALA A 243 -26.51 7.85 16.44
CA ALA A 243 -27.50 7.82 15.37
C ALA A 243 -28.80 7.07 15.73
N GLU A 244 -28.74 6.08 16.64
CA GLU A 244 -29.93 5.40 17.17
C GLU A 244 -30.66 6.29 18.18
N ALA A 245 -29.94 6.94 19.09
CA ALA A 245 -30.49 7.87 20.07
C ALA A 245 -31.15 9.09 19.40
N ARG A 246 -30.53 9.65 18.36
CA ARG A 246 -31.15 10.74 17.57
C ARG A 246 -32.41 10.30 16.84
N LYS A 247 -32.51 9.03 16.43
CA LYS A 247 -33.74 8.47 15.84
C LYS A 247 -34.83 8.25 16.87
N THR A 248 -34.50 7.93 18.12
CA THR A 248 -35.50 7.78 19.19
C THR A 248 -36.02 9.14 19.62
N LEU A 249 -35.13 10.12 19.77
CA LEU A 249 -35.45 11.50 20.10
C LEU A 249 -36.41 12.11 19.06
N ARG A 250 -36.07 11.99 17.76
CA ARG A 250 -36.95 12.41 16.66
C ARG A 250 -38.32 11.72 16.68
N LYS A 251 -38.41 10.46 17.11
CA LYS A 251 -39.71 9.77 17.21
C LYS A 251 -40.53 10.26 18.38
N GLN A 252 -39.90 10.59 19.51
CA GLN A 252 -40.58 11.18 20.67
C GLN A 252 -41.12 12.56 20.31
N SER A 253 -40.33 13.40 19.64
CA SER A 253 -40.80 14.68 19.09
C SER A 253 -41.92 14.52 18.04
N ASP A 254 -41.83 13.55 17.12
CA ASP A 254 -42.89 13.25 16.15
C ASP A 254 -44.21 12.76 16.84
N ILE A 255 -44.12 12.18 18.04
CA ILE A 255 -45.28 11.71 18.85
C ILE A 255 -45.90 12.89 19.60
N ALA A 256 -45.10 13.70 20.30
CA ALA A 256 -45.57 14.89 21.03
C ALA A 256 -46.28 15.90 20.11
N HIS A 257 -45.70 16.15 18.92
CA HIS A 257 -46.33 17.02 17.91
C HIS A 257 -47.66 16.45 17.36
N ASN A 258 -47.83 15.12 17.38
CA ASN A 258 -49.07 14.47 16.93
C ASN A 258 -50.14 14.40 18.03
N GLU A 259 -49.76 14.45 19.31
CA GLU A 259 -50.67 14.48 20.46
C GLU A 259 -51.21 15.90 20.74
N GLN A 260 -50.43 16.94 20.48
CA GLN A 260 -50.86 18.35 20.56
C GLN A 260 -51.83 18.79 19.43
N GLN A 261 -52.27 17.85 18.57
CA GLN A 261 -53.37 18.07 17.61
C GLN A 261 -54.45 16.97 17.67
N PRO A 262 -55.35 16.98 18.66
CA PRO A 262 -56.58 16.21 18.62
C PRO A 262 -57.76 17.09 18.13
N GLU A 263 -58.35 16.69 17.00
CA GLU A 263 -59.71 17.01 16.52
C GLU A 263 -60.13 18.49 16.28
N GLY A 264 -60.55 18.76 15.04
CA GLY A 264 -61.22 20.01 14.66
C GLY A 264 -61.56 20.10 13.18
N GLY A 265 -62.50 19.25 12.69
CA GLY A 265 -63.24 19.56 11.46
C GLY A 265 -63.68 18.36 10.61
N GLU A 266 -64.89 17.86 10.87
CA GLU A 266 -65.68 17.03 9.96
C GLU A 266 -65.95 17.76 8.63
N ASN A 267 -65.87 17.03 7.51
CA ASN A 267 -66.90 16.96 6.45
C ASN A 267 -66.55 15.87 5.41
N ASP A 268 -67.38 14.82 5.40
CA ASP A 268 -67.91 13.98 4.32
C ASP A 268 -67.22 13.94 2.93
N ASP A 269 -66.71 12.75 2.54
CA ASP A 269 -67.12 12.00 1.33
C ASP A 269 -66.32 10.68 1.20
N GLY A 270 -67.04 9.55 1.21
CA GLY A 270 -66.76 8.48 0.25
C GLY A 270 -65.85 7.31 0.65
N SER A 271 -66.45 6.30 1.29
CA SER A 271 -66.22 4.85 1.02
C SER A 271 -64.81 4.24 1.18
N SER A 272 -64.67 3.47 2.27
CA SER A 272 -63.93 2.20 2.45
C SER A 272 -63.26 1.59 1.20
N ASP A 273 -61.98 1.20 1.24
CA ASP A 273 -61.55 0.02 2.00
C ASP A 273 -60.13 0.13 2.61
N MET A 274 -60.03 -0.35 3.84
CA MET A 274 -58.78 -0.56 4.57
C MET A 274 -58.02 -1.78 4.03
N GLU A 275 -56.70 -1.66 3.91
CA GLU A 275 -55.82 -2.76 4.31
C GLU A 275 -54.68 -2.24 5.20
N LYS A 276 -54.79 -2.59 6.49
CA LYS A 276 -53.81 -2.32 7.56
C LYS A 276 -52.50 -3.04 7.26
N GLY A 277 -51.62 -2.41 6.47
CA GLY A 277 -50.26 -2.88 6.21
C GLY A 277 -49.24 -2.18 7.11
N LYS A 278 -49.00 -2.73 8.31
CA LYS A 278 -47.82 -2.54 9.20
C LYS A 278 -46.81 -1.50 8.69
N ARG A 279 -46.90 -0.26 9.19
CA ARG A 279 -45.86 0.77 9.02
C ARG A 279 -44.59 0.33 9.74
N LYS A 280 -43.79 -0.49 9.06
CA LYS A 280 -42.40 -0.78 9.44
C LYS A 280 -41.63 0.52 9.31
N GLY A 281 -41.08 0.98 10.43
CA GLY A 281 -40.30 2.20 10.52
C GLY A 281 -39.20 2.32 9.47
N LEU A 282 -38.77 3.56 9.28
CA LEU A 282 -37.62 4.13 8.56
C LEU A 282 -36.44 3.18 8.21
N GLY A 283 -36.70 2.08 7.50
CA GLY A 283 -35.72 1.02 7.21
C GLY A 283 -36.20 -0.03 6.20
N GLY A 284 -37.40 0.13 5.66
CA GLY A 284 -37.91 -0.69 4.58
C GLY A 284 -38.03 0.12 3.30
N LEU A 285 -36.93 0.35 2.56
CA LEU A 285 -37.08 0.65 1.13
C LEU A 285 -38.12 -0.34 0.57
N SER A 286 -39.15 0.17 -0.13
CA SER A 286 -40.13 -0.68 -0.82
C SER A 286 -39.38 -1.79 -1.58
N PRO A 287 -39.89 -3.02 -1.60
CA PRO A 287 -39.22 -4.13 -2.30
C PRO A 287 -38.80 -3.77 -3.74
N GLU A 288 -39.53 -2.85 -4.38
CA GLU A 288 -39.19 -2.28 -5.69
C GLU A 288 -37.95 -1.37 -5.64
N LYS A 289 -37.88 -0.45 -4.67
CA LYS A 289 -36.72 0.43 -4.47
C LYS A 289 -35.47 -0.35 -4.08
N LYS A 290 -35.60 -1.44 -3.30
CA LYS A 290 -34.48 -2.37 -2.99
C LYS A 290 -33.96 -3.08 -4.24
N LYS A 291 -34.86 -3.53 -5.12
CA LYS A 291 -34.48 -4.15 -6.41
C LYS A 291 -33.76 -3.15 -7.31
N LEU A 292 -34.27 -1.92 -7.41
CA LEU A 292 -33.64 -0.85 -8.19
C LEU A 292 -32.26 -0.51 -7.63
N LEU A 293 -32.12 -0.35 -6.31
CA LEU A 293 -30.85 -0.08 -5.66
C LEU A 293 -29.84 -1.22 -5.89
N LYS A 294 -30.26 -2.48 -5.74
CA LYS A 294 -29.41 -3.64 -6.05
C LYS A 294 -28.97 -3.64 -7.51
N GLN A 295 -29.86 -3.28 -8.43
CA GLN A 295 -29.53 -3.16 -9.85
C GLN A 295 -28.51 -2.05 -10.09
N LEU A 296 -28.68 -0.86 -9.49
CA LEU A 296 -27.75 0.25 -9.60
C LEU A 296 -26.37 -0.10 -9.02
N ILE A 297 -26.32 -0.77 -7.86
CA ILE A 297 -25.06 -1.23 -7.26
C ILE A 297 -24.38 -2.26 -8.18
N MET A 298 -25.13 -3.20 -8.74
CA MET A 298 -24.57 -4.21 -9.66
C MET A 298 -24.12 -3.60 -10.99
N GLN A 299 -24.83 -2.59 -11.50
CA GLN A 299 -24.44 -1.83 -12.69
C GLN A 299 -23.16 -1.05 -12.43
N LYS A 300 -23.09 -0.30 -11.32
CA LYS A 300 -21.89 0.43 -10.91
C LYS A 300 -20.70 -0.52 -10.68
N ALA A 301 -20.91 -1.63 -9.99
CA ALA A 301 -19.86 -2.63 -9.78
C ALA A 301 -19.37 -3.26 -11.10
N ALA A 302 -20.25 -3.47 -12.08
CA ALA A 302 -19.87 -3.95 -13.40
C ALA A 302 -19.08 -2.91 -14.20
N GLU A 303 -19.47 -1.63 -14.12
CA GLU A 303 -18.74 -0.51 -14.71
C GLU A 303 -17.36 -0.33 -14.08
N ASP A 304 -17.28 -0.37 -12.75
CA ASP A 304 -16.02 -0.29 -12.00
C ASP A 304 -15.10 -1.47 -12.32
N LEU A 305 -15.63 -2.70 -12.42
CA LEU A 305 -14.87 -3.88 -12.84
C LEU A 305 -14.31 -3.72 -14.26
N LYS A 306 -15.11 -3.20 -15.19
CA LYS A 306 -14.65 -2.96 -16.57
C LYS A 306 -13.56 -1.89 -16.62
N LYS A 307 -13.75 -0.79 -15.88
CA LYS A 307 -12.76 0.28 -15.77
C LYS A 307 -11.45 -0.23 -15.18
N GLN A 308 -11.50 -1.04 -14.12
CA GLN A 308 -10.32 -1.67 -13.54
C GLN A 308 -9.61 -2.60 -14.54
N GLN A 309 -10.35 -3.40 -15.31
CA GLN A 309 -9.78 -4.24 -16.36
C GLN A 309 -9.11 -3.41 -17.46
N GLU A 310 -9.69 -2.29 -17.86
CA GLU A 310 -9.09 -1.38 -18.85
C GLU A 310 -7.80 -0.75 -18.31
N VAL A 311 -7.80 -0.29 -17.06
CA VAL A 311 -6.61 0.27 -16.39
C VAL A 311 -5.51 -0.79 -16.22
N GLU A 312 -5.87 -2.00 -15.77
CA GLU A 312 -4.92 -3.11 -15.62
C GLU A 312 -4.36 -3.54 -16.99
N ALA A 313 -5.20 -3.59 -18.03
CA ALA A 313 -4.76 -3.89 -19.38
C ALA A 313 -3.82 -2.80 -19.94
N GLU A 314 -4.09 -1.54 -19.66
CA GLU A 314 -3.21 -0.42 -20.03
C GLU A 314 -1.88 -0.49 -19.26
N ALA A 315 -1.92 -0.73 -17.94
CA ALA A 315 -0.73 -0.91 -17.12
C ALA A 315 0.11 -2.10 -17.61
N LYS A 316 -0.53 -3.21 -17.94
CA LYS A 316 0.13 -4.38 -18.55
C LYS A 316 0.75 -4.03 -19.90
N ARG A 317 0.07 -3.25 -20.75
CA ARG A 317 0.64 -2.77 -22.03
C ARG A 317 1.86 -1.88 -21.81
N LYS A 318 1.80 -0.94 -20.85
CA LYS A 318 2.91 -0.06 -20.47
C LYS A 318 4.10 -0.87 -19.95
N LEU A 319 3.87 -1.85 -19.08
CA LEU A 319 4.92 -2.72 -18.56
C LEU A 319 5.57 -3.57 -19.66
N ILE A 320 4.77 -4.13 -20.59
CA ILE A 320 5.29 -4.88 -21.73
C ILE A 320 6.13 -3.96 -22.62
N GLN A 321 5.67 -2.74 -22.89
CA GLN A 321 6.42 -1.77 -23.70
C GLN A 321 7.74 -1.35 -23.06
N GLN A 322 7.78 -1.23 -21.72
CA GLN A 322 9.01 -0.95 -20.96
C GLN A 322 9.97 -2.14 -20.97
N ARG A 323 9.48 -3.36 -20.74
CA ARG A 323 10.31 -4.58 -20.70
C ARG A 323 10.81 -4.99 -22.08
N VAL A 324 9.98 -4.83 -23.12
CA VAL A 324 10.27 -5.21 -24.50
C VAL A 324 9.99 -4.00 -25.40
N PRO A 325 10.96 -3.10 -25.58
CA PRO A 325 10.81 -2.00 -26.51
C PRO A 325 10.66 -2.53 -27.94
N LYS A 326 9.98 -1.73 -28.78
CA LYS A 326 9.83 -2.06 -30.20
C LYS A 326 11.22 -2.15 -30.83
N LEU A 327 11.48 -3.26 -31.53
CA LEU A 327 12.74 -3.46 -32.24
C LEU A 327 12.76 -2.59 -33.49
N GLU A 328 13.70 -1.65 -33.53
CA GLU A 328 14.01 -0.85 -34.71
C GLU A 328 15.08 -1.59 -35.51
N ILE A 329 14.67 -2.21 -36.62
CA ILE A 329 15.53 -3.00 -37.51
C ILE A 329 15.87 -2.26 -38.81
N ASP A 330 15.26 -1.10 -39.05
CA ASP A 330 15.38 -0.38 -40.32
C ASP A 330 16.71 0.37 -40.39
N GLY A 331 17.53 0.03 -41.39
CA GLY A 331 18.79 0.71 -41.69
C GLY A 331 20.02 0.25 -40.89
N LEU A 332 19.95 -0.90 -40.20
CA LEU A 332 21.09 -1.44 -39.46
C LEU A 332 22.05 -2.25 -40.35
N ASP A 333 23.35 -2.11 -40.07
CA ASP A 333 24.42 -2.91 -40.66
C ASP A 333 24.41 -4.37 -40.17
N GLN A 334 24.89 -5.30 -41.01
CA GLN A 334 24.87 -6.75 -40.75
C GLN A 334 25.48 -7.13 -39.39
N GLY A 335 26.60 -6.51 -39.02
CA GLY A 335 27.28 -6.81 -37.75
C GLY A 335 26.47 -6.37 -36.52
N ARG A 336 25.74 -5.27 -36.62
CA ARG A 336 24.82 -4.81 -35.55
C ARG A 336 23.59 -5.71 -35.44
N LEU A 337 23.07 -6.18 -36.57
CA LEU A 337 21.92 -7.09 -36.59
C LEU A 337 22.23 -8.42 -35.88
N GLU A 338 23.39 -9.02 -36.15
CA GLU A 338 23.82 -10.24 -35.47
C GLU A 338 24.02 -10.05 -33.96
N LYS A 339 24.50 -8.87 -33.54
CA LYS A 339 24.64 -8.55 -32.11
C LYS A 339 23.26 -8.48 -31.43
N ILE A 340 22.29 -7.80 -32.04
CA ILE A 340 20.92 -7.69 -31.50
C ILE A 340 20.27 -9.07 -31.40
N VAL A 341 20.42 -9.94 -32.40
CA VAL A 341 19.89 -11.31 -32.36
C VAL A 341 20.50 -12.11 -31.20
N ARG A 342 21.82 -12.02 -30.99
CA ARG A 342 22.50 -12.68 -29.86
C ARG A 342 22.02 -12.16 -28.50
N ASP A 343 21.83 -10.85 -28.38
CA ASP A 343 21.36 -10.22 -27.14
C ASP A 343 19.89 -10.55 -26.85
N LEU A 344 19.04 -10.60 -27.88
CA LEU A 344 17.65 -11.05 -27.77
C LEU A 344 17.56 -12.51 -27.32
N TYR A 345 18.40 -13.39 -27.89
CA TYR A 345 18.42 -14.79 -27.49
C TYR A 345 18.76 -14.95 -26.01
N LYS A 346 19.79 -14.24 -25.51
CA LYS A 346 20.13 -14.24 -24.08
C LYS A 346 18.98 -13.75 -23.21
N LYS A 347 18.30 -12.68 -23.63
CA LYS A 347 17.13 -12.14 -22.91
C LYS A 347 15.96 -13.14 -22.87
N VAL A 348 15.69 -13.83 -23.98
CA VAL A 348 14.64 -14.86 -24.03
C VAL A 348 14.94 -15.99 -23.06
N VAL A 349 16.18 -16.49 -23.02
CA VAL A 349 16.58 -17.55 -22.08
C VAL A 349 16.37 -17.12 -20.62
N ALA A 350 16.77 -15.90 -20.25
CA ALA A 350 16.56 -15.37 -18.90
C ALA A 350 15.06 -15.21 -18.56
N LEU A 351 14.24 -14.74 -19.50
CA LEU A 351 12.79 -14.60 -19.31
C LEU A 351 12.07 -15.94 -19.21
N GLU A 352 12.56 -16.98 -19.89
CA GLU A 352 12.03 -18.35 -19.78
C GLU A 352 12.29 -18.94 -18.40
N GLU A 353 13.46 -18.68 -17.81
CA GLU A 353 13.77 -19.06 -16.43
C GLU A 353 12.84 -18.34 -15.44
N GLU A 354 12.70 -17.01 -15.55
CA GLU A 354 11.76 -16.23 -14.72
C GLU A 354 10.31 -16.76 -14.84
N LYS A 355 9.87 -17.08 -16.07
CA LYS A 355 8.55 -17.65 -16.32
C LYS A 355 8.37 -18.98 -15.60
N TYR A 356 9.37 -19.86 -15.64
CA TYR A 356 9.31 -21.15 -14.96
C TYR A 356 9.16 -20.96 -13.44
N ASP A 357 9.93 -20.06 -12.84
CA ASP A 357 9.83 -19.73 -11.41
C ASP A 357 8.44 -19.24 -11.02
N TRP A 358 7.84 -18.36 -11.83
CA TRP A 358 6.47 -17.89 -11.64
C TRP A 358 5.46 -19.02 -11.75
N GLU A 359 5.59 -19.90 -12.74
CA GLU A 359 4.70 -21.06 -12.87
C GLU A 359 4.80 -22.01 -11.67
N VAL A 360 5.99 -22.23 -11.13
CA VAL A 360 6.17 -23.07 -9.93
C VAL A 360 5.52 -22.41 -8.71
N LYS A 361 5.69 -21.09 -8.53
CA LYS A 361 5.03 -20.33 -7.46
C LYS A 361 3.51 -20.39 -7.58
N LEU A 362 2.96 -20.18 -8.78
CA LEU A 362 1.53 -20.29 -9.04
C LEU A 362 0.99 -21.70 -8.75
N ARG A 363 1.69 -22.76 -9.19
CA ARG A 363 1.28 -24.14 -8.87
C ARG A 363 1.24 -24.41 -7.37
N LYS A 364 2.18 -23.87 -6.59
CA LYS A 364 2.18 -24.00 -5.11
C LYS A 364 0.99 -23.26 -4.50
N GLN A 365 0.76 -22.01 -4.91
CA GLN A 365 -0.38 -21.22 -4.46
C GLN A 365 -1.72 -21.87 -4.83
N ASP A 366 -1.85 -22.42 -6.04
CA ASP A 366 -3.02 -23.18 -6.46
C ASP A 366 -3.24 -24.41 -5.57
N GLN A 367 -2.18 -25.16 -5.24
CA GLN A 367 -2.27 -26.29 -4.32
C GLN A 367 -2.73 -25.87 -2.92
N GLU A 368 -2.18 -24.77 -2.38
CA GLU A 368 -2.60 -24.20 -1.10
C GLU A 368 -4.09 -23.77 -1.15
N PHE A 369 -4.49 -23.11 -2.25
CA PHE A 369 -5.89 -22.74 -2.48
C PHE A 369 -6.81 -23.96 -2.56
N PHE A 370 -6.42 -25.01 -3.28
CA PHE A 370 -7.19 -26.25 -3.36
C PHE A 370 -7.27 -26.96 -2.02
N HIS A 371 -6.19 -26.98 -1.24
CA HIS A 371 -6.18 -27.54 0.10
C HIS A 371 -7.13 -26.77 1.03
N LEU A 372 -7.07 -25.44 1.01
CA LEU A 372 -7.94 -24.58 1.82
C LEU A 372 -9.41 -24.70 1.39
N LEU A 373 -9.68 -24.72 0.08
CA LEU A 373 -11.02 -24.92 -0.47
C LEU A 373 -11.60 -26.28 -0.07
N PHE A 374 -10.78 -27.34 -0.11
CA PHE A 374 -11.17 -28.67 0.33
C PHE A 374 -11.43 -28.71 1.84
N SER A 375 -10.56 -28.09 2.63
CA SER A 375 -10.71 -27.97 4.09
C SER A 375 -11.98 -27.20 4.48
N PHE A 376 -12.40 -26.21 3.69
CA PHE A 376 -13.61 -25.43 3.96
C PHE A 376 -14.92 -26.13 3.56
N SER A 377 -14.89 -27.39 3.10
CA SER A 377 -16.07 -28.24 2.83
C SER A 377 -17.22 -27.55 2.06
N VAL A 378 -16.91 -26.58 1.21
CA VAL A 378 -17.85 -26.03 0.24
C VAL A 378 -17.66 -26.82 -1.05
N LYS A 379 -18.31 -27.98 -1.14
CA LYS A 379 -18.53 -28.61 -2.44
C LYS A 379 -19.39 -27.64 -3.25
N PRO A 380 -18.90 -26.99 -4.32
CA PRO A 380 -19.82 -26.36 -5.25
C PRO A 380 -20.72 -27.48 -5.75
N VAL A 381 -22.04 -27.30 -5.69
CA VAL A 381 -22.99 -28.25 -6.29
C VAL A 381 -22.65 -28.31 -7.78
N LEU A 382 -21.89 -29.33 -8.18
CA LEU A 382 -21.39 -29.51 -9.54
C LEU A 382 -22.59 -29.86 -10.42
N LYS A 383 -23.24 -28.84 -10.99
CA LYS A 383 -24.13 -29.05 -12.12
C LYS A 383 -23.28 -29.50 -13.31
N LYS A 384 -23.67 -30.60 -13.95
CA LYS A 384 -23.01 -31.11 -15.17
C LYS A 384 -23.18 -30.07 -16.27
N VAL A 385 -22.21 -29.16 -16.36
CA VAL A 385 -22.13 -28.18 -17.43
C VAL A 385 -21.58 -28.90 -18.65
N SER A 386 -22.46 -29.39 -19.52
CA SER A 386 -22.03 -29.86 -20.82
C SER A 386 -21.61 -28.62 -21.65
N LYS A 387 -20.31 -28.55 -21.99
CA LYS A 387 -19.73 -27.41 -22.73
C LYS A 387 -20.39 -27.21 -24.10
N THR A 388 -21.00 -28.26 -24.65
CA THR A 388 -21.72 -28.26 -25.93
C THR A 388 -23.10 -27.62 -25.81
N GLU A 389 -23.90 -27.96 -24.80
CA GLU A 389 -25.25 -27.41 -24.61
C GLU A 389 -25.25 -25.92 -24.27
N GLN A 390 -24.25 -25.45 -23.50
CA GLN A 390 -24.11 -24.00 -23.26
C GLN A 390 -23.70 -23.21 -24.50
N LYS A 391 -22.95 -23.82 -25.43
CA LYS A 391 -22.59 -23.21 -26.72
C LYS A 391 -23.78 -23.22 -27.68
N MET A 392 -24.52 -24.33 -27.75
CA MET A 392 -25.75 -24.43 -28.56
C MET A 392 -26.84 -23.50 -28.02
N SER A 393 -27.04 -23.43 -26.70
CA SER A 393 -27.98 -22.50 -26.06
C SER A 393 -27.62 -21.04 -26.29
N LYS A 394 -26.33 -20.68 -26.43
CA LYS A 394 -25.92 -19.32 -26.80
C LYS A 394 -26.27 -19.02 -28.25
N PHE A 395 -26.03 -19.96 -29.18
CA PHE A 395 -26.44 -19.84 -30.57
C PHE A 395 -27.96 -19.73 -30.71
N ASP A 396 -28.71 -20.56 -30.00
CA ASP A 396 -30.16 -20.56 -29.99
C ASP A 396 -30.72 -19.32 -29.30
N LYS A 397 -30.10 -18.81 -28.22
CA LYS A 397 -30.47 -17.55 -27.57
C LYS A 397 -30.11 -16.34 -28.41
N GLU A 398 -28.99 -16.32 -29.12
CA GLU A 398 -28.67 -15.27 -30.08
C GLU A 398 -29.64 -15.29 -31.26
N LYS A 399 -29.96 -16.48 -31.76
CA LYS A 399 -30.92 -16.67 -32.84
C LYS A 399 -32.34 -16.30 -32.38
N LEU A 400 -32.72 -16.66 -31.16
CA LEU A 400 -33.99 -16.28 -30.53
C LEU A 400 -34.02 -14.80 -30.16
N LYS A 401 -32.89 -14.17 -29.81
CA LYS A 401 -32.78 -12.73 -29.52
C LYS A 401 -32.73 -11.88 -30.80
N ARG A 402 -32.19 -12.40 -31.90
CA ARG A 402 -32.33 -11.84 -33.26
C ARG A 402 -33.75 -12.04 -33.80
N LYS A 403 -34.38 -13.19 -33.51
CA LYS A 403 -35.76 -13.52 -33.94
C LYS A 403 -36.81 -12.81 -33.05
N MET A 404 -36.48 -12.54 -31.79
CA MET A 404 -37.09 -11.54 -30.90
C MET A 404 -36.34 -10.20 -31.03
N GLY A 405 -36.04 -9.77 -32.27
CA GLY A 405 -36.07 -8.33 -32.55
C GLY A 405 -37.36 -7.78 -31.95
N GLY A 406 -37.20 -6.78 -31.09
CA GLY A 406 -37.74 -6.78 -29.74
C GLY A 406 -39.24 -7.02 -29.61
N PHE A 407 -39.66 -7.78 -28.58
CA PHE A 407 -41.02 -7.63 -28.01
C PHE A 407 -41.33 -6.14 -27.72
N ARG A 408 -40.31 -5.38 -27.31
CA ARG A 408 -40.35 -3.91 -27.17
C ARG A 408 -40.46 -3.14 -28.49
N GLU A 409 -39.94 -3.68 -29.60
CA GLU A 409 -40.07 -3.09 -30.93
C GLU A 409 -41.44 -3.44 -31.53
N GLN A 410 -41.92 -4.67 -31.35
CA GLN A 410 -43.26 -5.15 -31.69
C GLN A 410 -44.37 -4.34 -30.99
N LEU A 411 -44.16 -3.93 -29.72
CA LEU A 411 -45.09 -3.05 -29.00
C LEU A 411 -45.06 -1.58 -29.47
N LYS A 412 -43.95 -1.12 -30.08
CA LYS A 412 -43.83 0.25 -30.62
C LYS A 412 -44.54 0.39 -31.97
N VAL A 413 -44.57 -0.66 -32.79
CA VAL A 413 -45.26 -0.64 -34.09
C VAL A 413 -46.77 -0.45 -33.91
N ASP A 414 -47.37 -1.07 -32.89
CA ASP A 414 -48.81 -0.98 -32.62
C ASP A 414 -49.24 0.44 -32.21
N TRP A 415 -48.43 1.14 -31.40
CA TRP A 415 -48.70 2.54 -31.02
C TRP A 415 -48.57 3.50 -32.20
N THR A 416 -47.59 3.30 -33.08
CA THR A 416 -47.45 4.13 -34.28
C THR A 416 -48.58 3.92 -35.28
N VAL A 417 -49.07 2.68 -35.43
CA VAL A 417 -50.20 2.37 -36.32
C VAL A 417 -51.50 2.95 -35.75
N LEU A 418 -51.74 2.83 -34.44
CA LEU A 418 -52.90 3.44 -33.78
C LEU A 418 -52.86 4.97 -33.81
N SER A 419 -51.68 5.58 -33.64
CA SER A 419 -51.51 7.03 -33.73
C SER A 419 -51.77 7.54 -35.16
N LEU A 420 -51.28 6.84 -36.18
CA LEU A 420 -51.59 7.18 -37.57
C LEU A 420 -53.10 7.07 -37.83
N LEU A 421 -53.72 5.96 -37.44
CA LEU A 421 -55.16 5.72 -37.65
C LEU A 421 -56.04 6.77 -36.95
N TRP A 422 -55.64 7.23 -35.75
CA TRP A 422 -56.32 8.30 -35.04
C TRP A 422 -56.16 9.65 -35.72
N THR A 423 -54.96 9.98 -36.21
CA THR A 423 -54.71 11.25 -36.94
C THR A 423 -55.38 11.31 -38.32
N THR A 424 -55.55 10.17 -39.02
CA THR A 424 -56.25 10.12 -40.31
C THR A 424 -57.77 10.18 -40.15
N ARG A 425 -58.31 9.73 -39.00
CA ARG A 425 -59.76 9.79 -38.71
C ARG A 425 -60.22 11.16 -38.20
N LYS A 426 -59.30 12.04 -37.82
CA LYS A 426 -59.56 13.38 -37.28
C LYS A 426 -59.36 14.50 -38.30
N ARG A 427 -59.05 14.17 -39.55
CA ARG A 427 -58.84 15.12 -40.65
C ARG A 427 -60.00 15.06 -41.65
#